data_AF-A0A160ILY7-F1
#
_entry.id   AF-A0A160ILY7-F1
#
_cell.length_a   1.000
_cell.length_b   1.000
_cell.length_c   1.000
_cell.angle_alpha   90.00
_cell.angle_beta   90.00
_cell.angle_gamma   90.00
#
_symmetry.space_group_name_H-M   'P 1'
#
loop_
_entity.id
_entity.type
_entity.pdbx_description
1 polymer ?
#
loop_
_entity_poly.entity_id
_entity_poly.type
_entity_poly.pdbx_seq_one_letter_code
_entity_poly.pdbx_strand_id
1 'polypeptide(L)'
;MLTEEERNWASQILSDNDPFEISPSYFHKKKTEFERNKNKEIVRKELDGLRKKMITVTPEELIELKNKTARESKGIANLKGIYIIYNSSKNIYYIGQAERVFERAFNHFVFEKGNPIIFEDYKKKDRFSISFIPLEDTSFKTLNDLEDNAIRAYNSLIPNGYNRNPGNILDKPIFKNDSDKEVAELLLNRIKDTEVFRGLTNKRKRLNFILDLLANLELPRNIGFAFNFVELIKEYQKTNKQMNQK
;
A
#
# COMPACT_ATOMS: atom_id res chain seq x y z
N MET A 1 23.85 -23.56 4.71
CA MET A 1 25.01 -22.70 5.02
C MET A 1 25.52 -22.10 3.72
N LEU A 2 26.10 -20.89 3.78
CA LEU A 2 26.83 -20.29 2.64
C LEU A 2 28.20 -20.94 2.52
N THR A 3 28.69 -21.07 1.29
CA THR A 3 30.11 -21.39 1.01
C THR A 3 31.00 -20.22 1.42
N GLU A 4 32.31 -20.47 1.53
CA GLU A 4 33.29 -19.43 1.85
C GLU A 4 33.33 -18.34 0.78
N GLU A 5 33.26 -18.72 -0.50
CA GLU A 5 33.20 -17.79 -1.63
C GLU A 5 31.95 -16.91 -1.56
N GLU A 6 30.76 -17.50 -1.37
CA GLU A 6 29.51 -16.75 -1.20
C GLU A 6 29.57 -15.79 0.00
N ARG A 7 30.17 -16.23 1.13
CA ARG A 7 30.30 -15.40 2.32
C ARG A 7 31.22 -14.21 2.07
N ASN A 8 32.38 -14.45 1.46
CA ASN A 8 33.35 -13.40 1.16
C ASN A 8 32.77 -12.38 0.19
N TRP A 9 32.11 -12.85 -0.87
CA TRP A 9 31.41 -11.99 -1.83
C TRP A 9 30.32 -11.14 -1.14
N ALA A 10 29.41 -11.78 -0.40
CA ALA A 10 28.34 -11.07 0.29
C ALA A 10 28.89 -10.07 1.33
N SER A 11 29.97 -10.42 2.02
CA SER A 11 30.62 -9.52 2.97
C SER A 11 31.18 -8.28 2.29
N GLN A 12 31.83 -8.42 1.12
CA GLN A 12 32.36 -7.30 0.36
C GLN A 12 31.24 -6.33 -0.07
N ILE A 13 30.13 -6.87 -0.60
CA ILE A 13 28.97 -6.07 -1.01
C ILE A 13 28.38 -5.31 0.19
N LEU A 14 28.17 -5.98 1.32
CA LEU A 14 27.50 -5.38 2.48
C LEU A 14 28.38 -4.45 3.31
N SER A 15 29.70 -4.46 3.11
CA SER A 15 30.65 -3.62 3.86
C SER A 15 30.63 -2.15 3.44
N ASP A 16 30.11 -1.82 2.25
CA ASP A 16 29.93 -0.45 1.77
C ASP A 16 28.70 0.22 2.41
N ASN A 17 28.79 0.44 3.72
CA ASN A 17 27.75 1.06 4.54
C ASN A 17 28.26 2.39 5.12
N ASP A 18 28.09 3.48 4.36
CA ASP A 18 28.25 4.83 4.89
C ASP A 18 27.02 5.19 5.74
N PRO A 19 27.16 5.37 7.07
CA PRO A 19 26.03 5.69 7.95
C PRO A 19 25.40 7.06 7.66
N PHE A 20 26.05 7.92 6.87
CA PHE A 20 25.54 9.23 6.46
C PHE A 20 24.94 9.22 5.05
N GLU A 21 25.01 8.10 4.32
CA GLU A 21 24.43 7.97 3.00
C GLU A 21 22.89 8.02 3.07
N ILE A 22 22.28 8.86 2.23
CA ILE A 22 20.83 8.97 2.15
C ILE A 22 20.28 7.65 1.60
N SER A 23 19.40 7.00 2.38
CA SER A 23 18.84 5.71 1.95
C SER A 23 18.19 5.78 0.55
N PRO A 24 18.41 4.79 -0.33
CA PRO A 24 17.75 4.69 -1.62
C PRO A 24 16.22 4.77 -1.52
N SER A 25 15.64 4.19 -0.48
CA SER A 25 14.21 4.24 -0.20
C SER A 25 13.71 5.67 0.05
N TYR A 26 14.50 6.50 0.75
CA TYR A 26 14.17 7.91 0.96
C TYR A 26 14.18 8.69 -0.36
N PHE A 27 15.24 8.52 -1.16
CA PHE A 27 15.34 9.17 -2.47
C PHE A 27 14.19 8.75 -3.39
N HIS A 28 13.91 7.45 -3.48
CA HIS A 28 12.78 6.92 -4.23
C HIS A 28 11.46 7.54 -3.77
N LYS A 29 11.20 7.55 -2.44
CA LYS A 29 9.98 8.15 -1.90
C LYS A 29 9.86 9.62 -2.30
N LYS A 30 10.92 10.41 -2.17
CA LYS A 30 10.89 11.85 -2.48
C LYS A 30 10.69 12.12 -3.96
N LYS A 31 11.37 11.36 -4.82
CA LYS A 31 11.19 11.42 -6.27
C LYS A 31 9.75 11.09 -6.67
N THR A 32 9.23 9.99 -6.15
CA THR A 32 7.85 9.54 -6.40
C THR A 32 6.82 10.57 -5.90
N GLU A 33 6.99 11.12 -4.68
CA GLU A 33 6.13 12.19 -4.15
C GLU A 33 6.11 13.41 -5.08
N PHE A 34 7.29 13.83 -5.56
CA PHE A 34 7.43 14.97 -6.46
C PHE A 34 6.72 14.74 -7.80
N GLU A 35 6.98 13.60 -8.45
CA GLU A 35 6.38 13.25 -9.74
C GLU A 35 4.85 13.16 -9.65
N ARG A 36 4.32 12.51 -8.61
CA ARG A 36 2.86 12.37 -8.41
C ARG A 36 2.19 13.70 -8.10
N ASN A 37 2.82 14.55 -7.29
CA ASN A 37 2.31 15.90 -7.03
C ASN A 37 2.30 16.77 -8.30
N LYS A 38 3.32 16.64 -9.16
CA LYS A 38 3.38 17.35 -10.45
C LYS A 38 2.24 16.93 -11.38
N ASN A 39 1.84 15.66 -11.35
CA ASN A 39 0.82 15.10 -12.24
C ASN A 39 -0.61 15.13 -11.66
N LYS A 40 -0.81 15.62 -10.44
CA LYS A 40 -2.09 15.51 -9.72
C LYS A 40 -3.30 16.06 -10.48
N GLU A 41 -3.14 17.13 -11.26
CA GLU A 41 -4.23 17.72 -12.05
C GLU A 41 -4.62 16.86 -13.26
N ILE A 42 -3.65 16.17 -13.86
CA ILE A 42 -3.90 15.23 -14.96
C ILE A 42 -4.67 14.03 -14.42
N VAL A 43 -4.20 13.47 -13.30
CA VAL A 43 -4.89 12.38 -12.59
C VAL A 43 -6.30 12.82 -12.19
N ARG A 44 -6.46 14.04 -11.67
CA ARG A 44 -7.78 14.56 -11.28
C ARG A 44 -8.76 14.55 -12.45
N LYS A 45 -8.32 14.98 -13.64
CA LYS A 45 -9.15 14.98 -14.85
C LYS A 45 -9.52 13.57 -15.31
N GLU A 46 -8.57 12.63 -15.28
CA GLU A 46 -8.81 11.21 -15.59
C GLU A 46 -9.88 10.63 -14.66
N LEU A 47 -9.67 10.75 -13.35
CA LEU A 47 -10.57 10.17 -12.34
C LEU A 47 -11.95 10.82 -12.33
N ASP A 48 -12.05 12.15 -12.49
CA ASP A 48 -13.36 12.80 -12.64
C ASP A 48 -14.07 12.38 -13.94
N GLY A 49 -13.32 12.13 -15.01
CA GLY A 49 -13.86 11.59 -16.27
C GLY A 49 -14.47 10.20 -16.10
N LEU A 50 -13.80 9.32 -15.36
CA LEU A 50 -14.31 8.00 -14.99
C LEU A 50 -15.52 8.12 -14.05
N ARG A 51 -15.40 8.91 -12.99
CA ARG A 51 -16.45 9.11 -11.98
C ARG A 51 -17.76 9.61 -12.58
N LYS A 52 -17.72 10.47 -13.60
CA LYS A 52 -18.92 10.95 -14.32
C LYS A 52 -19.71 9.84 -15.03
N LYS A 53 -19.06 8.74 -15.40
CA LYS A 53 -19.67 7.58 -16.06
C LYS A 53 -20.16 6.52 -15.08
N MET A 54 -19.77 6.65 -13.81
CA MET A 54 -20.01 5.66 -12.76
C MET A 54 -21.16 6.11 -11.86
N ILE A 55 -21.85 5.13 -11.29
CA ILE A 55 -22.92 5.40 -10.34
C ILE A 55 -22.32 5.97 -9.06
N THR A 56 -22.92 7.05 -8.59
CA THR A 56 -22.63 7.68 -7.31
C THR A 56 -23.82 7.46 -6.39
N VAL A 57 -23.55 7.08 -5.15
CA VAL A 57 -24.59 6.76 -4.16
C VAL A 57 -24.45 7.63 -2.91
N THR A 58 -25.55 7.87 -2.21
CA THR A 58 -25.52 8.46 -0.87
C THR A 58 -25.22 7.38 0.20
N PRO A 59 -24.89 7.76 1.44
CA PRO A 59 -24.79 6.79 2.54
C PRO A 59 -26.06 5.96 2.75
N GLU A 60 -27.24 6.57 2.61
CA GLU A 60 -28.53 5.89 2.76
C GLU A 60 -28.72 4.82 1.67
N GLU A 61 -28.48 5.20 0.41
CA GLU A 61 -28.52 4.25 -0.71
C GLU A 61 -27.46 3.15 -0.54
N LEU A 62 -26.26 3.48 -0.06
CA LEU A 62 -25.20 2.51 0.23
C LEU A 62 -25.66 1.47 1.28
N ILE A 63 -26.43 1.89 2.28
CA ILE A 63 -26.98 1.02 3.32
C ILE A 63 -28.07 0.10 2.75
N GLU A 64 -28.97 0.64 1.92
CA GLU A 64 -30.01 -0.14 1.23
C GLU A 64 -29.40 -1.21 0.31
N LEU A 65 -28.29 -0.89 -0.33
CA LEU A 65 -27.55 -1.77 -1.24
C LEU A 65 -26.70 -2.83 -0.52
N LYS A 66 -26.91 -3.06 0.79
CA LYS A 66 -26.32 -4.18 1.52
C LYS A 66 -26.68 -5.54 0.87
N ASN A 67 -27.87 -5.65 0.29
CA ASN A 67 -28.28 -6.85 -0.44
C ASN A 67 -27.52 -6.96 -1.78
N LYS A 68 -26.82 -8.08 -1.98
CA LYS A 68 -26.00 -8.32 -3.18
C LYS A 68 -26.80 -8.19 -4.48
N THR A 69 -27.99 -8.79 -4.56
CA THR A 69 -28.84 -8.78 -5.77
C THR A 69 -29.31 -7.36 -6.10
N ALA A 70 -29.71 -6.59 -5.08
CA ALA A 70 -30.11 -5.19 -5.26
C ALA A 70 -28.93 -4.29 -5.69
N ARG A 71 -27.72 -4.63 -5.24
CA ARG A 71 -26.50 -3.92 -5.60
C ARG A 71 -26.08 -4.21 -7.04
N GLU A 72 -26.11 -5.48 -7.44
CA GLU A 72 -25.75 -5.93 -8.79
C GLU A 72 -26.76 -5.46 -9.83
N SER A 73 -28.05 -5.39 -9.50
CA SER A 73 -29.07 -4.81 -10.41
C SER A 73 -28.86 -3.32 -10.67
N LYS A 74 -28.20 -2.60 -9.76
CA LYS A 74 -27.72 -1.23 -9.97
C LYS A 74 -26.33 -1.15 -10.58
N GLY A 75 -25.74 -2.25 -11.07
CA GLY A 75 -24.41 -2.25 -11.67
C GLY A 75 -23.27 -1.91 -10.70
N ILE A 76 -23.49 -1.96 -9.38
CA ILE A 76 -22.48 -1.69 -8.37
C ILE A 76 -21.80 -3.02 -8.02
N ALA A 77 -20.68 -3.30 -8.68
CA ALA A 77 -19.88 -4.48 -8.36
C ALA A 77 -18.99 -4.25 -7.12
N ASN A 78 -18.80 -5.29 -6.32
CA ASN A 78 -17.81 -5.27 -5.25
C ASN A 78 -16.47 -5.72 -5.82
N LEU A 79 -15.67 -4.73 -6.19
CA LEU A 79 -14.50 -4.91 -7.05
C LEU A 79 -13.24 -4.35 -6.40
N LYS A 80 -12.11 -4.67 -7.04
CA LYS A 80 -10.81 -4.14 -6.71
C LYS A 80 -10.66 -2.73 -7.27
N GLY A 81 -10.46 -1.74 -6.41
CA GLY A 81 -10.30 -0.34 -6.84
C GLY A 81 -10.22 0.64 -5.69
N ILE A 82 -10.66 1.87 -5.94
CA ILE A 82 -10.83 2.91 -4.93
C ILE A 82 -12.31 3.28 -4.74
N TYR A 83 -12.62 3.79 -3.55
CA TYR A 83 -13.85 4.51 -3.27
C TYR A 83 -13.51 5.94 -2.86
N ILE A 84 -14.32 6.88 -3.33
CA ILE A 84 -14.19 8.31 -3.11
C ILE A 84 -15.41 8.75 -2.32
N ILE A 85 -15.22 9.19 -1.08
CA ILE A 85 -16.26 9.79 -0.25
C ILE A 85 -16.09 11.30 -0.32
N TYR A 86 -17.09 11.99 -0.85
CA TYR A 86 -17.12 13.44 -0.92
C TYR A 86 -18.15 13.99 0.07
N ASN A 87 -17.69 14.77 1.05
CA ASN A 87 -18.55 15.57 1.93
C ASN A 87 -18.83 16.92 1.27
N SER A 88 -20.03 17.08 0.74
CA SER A 88 -20.46 18.32 0.08
C SER A 88 -20.77 19.45 1.06
N SER A 89 -21.08 19.16 2.33
CA SER A 89 -21.28 20.19 3.36
C SER A 89 -19.98 20.94 3.67
N LYS A 90 -18.85 20.25 3.60
CA LYS A 90 -17.51 20.80 3.91
C LYS A 90 -16.62 20.99 2.69
N ASN A 91 -17.06 20.52 1.53
CA ASN A 91 -16.29 20.47 0.29
C ASN A 91 -14.93 19.76 0.42
N ILE A 92 -14.91 18.61 1.08
CA ILE A 92 -13.69 17.82 1.32
C ILE A 92 -13.87 16.35 0.94
N TYR A 93 -12.75 15.66 0.71
CA TYR A 93 -12.72 14.30 0.22
C TYR A 93 -12.06 13.33 1.19
N TYR A 94 -12.43 12.06 1.07
CA TYR A 94 -11.69 10.90 1.55
C TYR A 94 -11.55 9.90 0.42
N ILE A 95 -10.35 9.34 0.27
CA ILE A 95 -10.05 8.29 -0.68
C ILE A 95 -9.63 7.05 0.08
N GLY A 96 -10.15 5.89 -0.31
CA GLY A 96 -9.64 4.62 0.19
C GLY A 96 -9.57 3.56 -0.90
N GLN A 97 -8.63 2.64 -0.79
CA GLN A 97 -8.56 1.43 -1.63
C GLN A 97 -9.20 0.20 -0.95
N ALA A 98 -9.64 -0.78 -1.75
CA ALA A 98 -9.87 -2.14 -1.29
C ALA A 98 -9.94 -3.13 -2.47
N GLU A 99 -9.74 -4.42 -2.17
CA GLU A 99 -10.13 -5.53 -3.06
C GLU A 99 -11.67 -5.66 -3.18
N ARG A 100 -12.40 -5.09 -2.21
CA ARG A 100 -13.86 -5.07 -2.08
C ARG A 100 -14.31 -3.67 -1.69
N VAL A 101 -14.29 -2.74 -2.65
CA VAL A 101 -14.51 -1.29 -2.40
C VAL A 101 -15.86 -0.97 -1.76
N PHE A 102 -16.93 -1.65 -2.17
CA PHE A 102 -18.27 -1.39 -1.64
C PHE A 102 -18.33 -1.66 -0.14
N GLU A 103 -17.86 -2.84 0.27
CA GLU A 103 -17.86 -3.23 1.68
C GLU A 103 -17.00 -2.29 2.53
N ARG A 104 -15.87 -1.84 1.99
CA ARG A 104 -15.00 -0.91 2.71
C ARG A 104 -15.66 0.46 2.89
N ALA A 105 -16.33 0.98 1.86
CA ALA A 105 -17.10 2.21 1.97
C ALA A 105 -18.28 2.07 2.96
N PHE A 106 -19.05 0.98 2.87
CA PHE A 106 -20.18 0.69 3.76
C PHE A 106 -19.78 0.72 5.24
N ASN A 107 -18.62 0.17 5.56
CA ASN A 107 -18.12 0.09 6.92
C ASN A 107 -17.89 1.46 7.60
N HIS A 108 -17.62 2.53 6.84
CA HIS A 108 -17.47 3.88 7.41
C HIS A 108 -18.79 4.42 7.96
N PHE A 109 -19.91 4.11 7.31
CA PHE A 109 -21.22 4.66 7.65
C PHE A 109 -22.05 3.78 8.59
N VAL A 110 -21.70 2.49 8.72
CA VAL A 110 -22.52 1.53 9.50
C VAL A 110 -21.83 1.04 10.77
N PHE A 111 -20.51 0.83 10.73
CA PHE A 111 -19.79 0.22 11.86
C PHE A 111 -18.77 1.15 12.50
N GLU A 112 -18.75 2.44 12.15
CA GLU A 112 -17.75 3.41 12.63
C GLU A 112 -16.30 2.92 12.37
N LYS A 113 -16.11 2.12 11.32
CA LYS A 113 -14.81 1.54 10.96
C LYS A 113 -14.16 2.38 9.87
N GLY A 114 -12.89 2.69 10.03
CA GLY A 114 -12.14 3.49 9.07
C GLY A 114 -11.77 4.84 9.65
N ASN A 115 -12.20 5.93 9.02
CA ASN A 115 -11.97 7.26 9.57
C ASN A 115 -13.16 7.67 10.47
N PRO A 116 -12.96 7.79 11.80
CA PRO A 116 -14.06 8.10 12.72
C PRO A 116 -14.72 9.46 12.43
N ILE A 117 -13.97 10.42 11.89
CA ILE A 117 -14.48 11.77 11.59
C ILE A 117 -15.58 11.73 10.51
N ILE A 118 -15.47 10.81 9.54
CA ILE A 118 -16.52 10.65 8.50
C ILE A 118 -17.84 10.24 9.14
N PHE A 119 -17.81 9.28 10.07
CA PHE A 119 -19.01 8.82 10.76
C PHE A 119 -19.57 9.88 11.71
N GLU A 120 -18.71 10.65 12.39
CA GLU A 120 -19.13 11.80 13.20
C GLU A 120 -19.83 12.88 12.37
N ASP A 121 -19.28 13.23 11.20
CA ASP A 121 -19.87 14.20 10.29
C ASP A 121 -21.19 13.69 9.69
N TYR A 122 -21.26 12.40 9.36
CA TYR A 122 -22.51 11.75 8.94
C TYR A 122 -23.59 11.81 10.05
N LYS A 123 -23.22 11.55 11.30
CA LYS A 123 -24.14 11.72 12.46
C LYS A 123 -24.66 13.16 12.59
N LYS A 124 -23.85 14.15 12.20
CA LYS A 124 -24.22 15.58 12.15
C LYS A 124 -25.05 15.97 10.93
N LYS A 125 -25.48 15.00 10.11
CA LYS A 125 -26.28 15.21 8.89
C LYS A 125 -25.54 15.96 7.78
N ASP A 126 -24.21 15.87 7.76
CA ASP A 126 -23.46 16.29 6.57
C ASP A 126 -23.86 15.45 5.35
N ARG A 127 -23.84 16.08 4.18
CA ARG A 127 -24.28 15.46 2.93
C ARG A 127 -23.08 14.83 2.22
N PHE A 128 -23.14 13.52 2.04
CA PHE A 128 -22.09 12.75 1.39
C PHE A 128 -22.52 12.18 0.04
N SER A 129 -21.53 11.95 -0.81
CA SER A 129 -21.65 11.11 -2.00
C SER A 129 -20.47 10.15 -2.08
N ILE A 130 -20.72 8.92 -2.49
CA ILE A 130 -19.71 7.87 -2.64
C ILE A 130 -19.65 7.44 -4.10
N SER A 131 -18.45 7.47 -4.68
CA SER A 131 -18.17 6.96 -6.01
C SER A 131 -17.15 5.83 -5.94
N PHE A 132 -17.24 4.87 -6.87
CA PHE A 132 -16.35 3.71 -6.94
C PHE A 132 -15.63 3.70 -8.28
N ILE A 133 -14.30 3.59 -8.28
CA ILE A 133 -13.49 3.51 -9.50
C ILE A 133 -12.72 2.18 -9.49
N PRO A 134 -12.99 1.27 -10.44
CA PRO A 134 -12.25 0.02 -10.59
C PRO A 134 -10.81 0.26 -10.98
N LEU A 135 -9.89 -0.54 -10.43
CA LEU A 135 -8.47 -0.45 -10.79
C LEU A 135 -8.25 -0.71 -12.29
N GLU A 136 -8.99 -1.68 -12.85
CA GLU A 136 -8.91 -2.10 -14.26
C GLU A 136 -9.32 -1.01 -15.25
N ASP A 137 -10.12 -0.03 -14.81
CA ASP A 137 -10.55 1.11 -15.63
C ASP A 137 -9.54 2.27 -15.61
N THR A 138 -8.41 2.12 -14.91
CA THR A 138 -7.40 3.16 -14.75
C THR A 138 -6.07 2.78 -15.40
N SER A 139 -5.22 3.78 -15.61
CA SER A 139 -3.84 3.57 -16.07
C SER A 139 -2.91 2.97 -15.00
N PHE A 140 -3.37 2.83 -13.75
CA PHE A 140 -2.55 2.36 -12.63
C PHE A 140 -2.48 0.83 -12.55
N LYS A 141 -1.31 0.32 -12.17
CA LYS A 141 -1.06 -1.13 -12.05
C LYS A 141 -1.40 -1.69 -10.68
N THR A 142 -1.38 -0.85 -9.65
CA THR A 142 -1.58 -1.27 -8.27
C THR A 142 -2.57 -0.35 -7.56
N LEU A 143 -3.26 -0.90 -6.55
CA LEU A 143 -4.15 -0.11 -5.71
C LEU A 143 -3.41 0.97 -4.91
N ASN A 144 -2.16 0.71 -4.48
CA ASN A 144 -1.35 1.69 -3.76
C ASN A 144 -1.03 2.90 -4.65
N ASP A 145 -0.68 2.65 -5.92
CA ASP A 145 -0.40 3.72 -6.88
C ASP A 145 -1.66 4.54 -7.17
N LEU A 146 -2.79 3.87 -7.41
CA LEU A 146 -4.08 4.52 -7.64
C LEU A 146 -4.52 5.35 -6.43
N GLU A 147 -4.46 4.79 -5.21
CA GLU A 147 -4.86 5.48 -3.98
C GLU A 147 -4.01 6.72 -3.72
N ASP A 148 -2.68 6.63 -3.77
CA ASP A 148 -1.80 7.77 -3.48
C ASP A 148 -1.97 8.89 -4.51
N ASN A 149 -2.06 8.55 -5.79
CA ASN A 149 -2.31 9.54 -6.84
C ASN A 149 -3.69 10.17 -6.69
N ALA A 150 -4.73 9.40 -6.36
CA ALA A 150 -6.07 9.92 -6.09
C ALA A 150 -6.08 10.83 -4.84
N ILE A 151 -5.43 10.48 -3.74
CA ILE A 151 -5.34 11.33 -2.54
C ILE A 151 -4.76 12.71 -2.87
N ARG A 152 -3.69 12.73 -3.69
CA ARG A 152 -3.06 13.97 -4.15
C ARG A 152 -3.96 14.75 -5.10
N ALA A 153 -4.57 14.08 -6.07
CA ALA A 153 -5.48 14.67 -7.06
C ALA A 153 -6.73 15.31 -6.42
N TYR A 154 -7.25 14.69 -5.36
CA TYR A 154 -8.41 15.18 -4.61
C TYR A 154 -8.03 16.09 -3.43
N ASN A 155 -6.73 16.35 -3.21
CA ASN A 155 -6.21 17.11 -2.06
C ASN A 155 -6.82 16.64 -0.73
N SER A 156 -6.95 15.33 -0.56
CA SER A 156 -7.76 14.76 0.53
C SER A 156 -6.99 14.57 1.84
N LEU A 157 -5.71 14.99 1.90
CA LEU A 157 -4.91 14.93 3.13
C LEU A 157 -5.36 15.99 4.13
N ILE A 158 -5.33 15.65 5.42
CA ILE A 158 -5.46 16.63 6.51
C ILE A 158 -4.41 17.75 6.31
N PRO A 159 -4.79 19.03 6.39
CA PRO A 159 -6.09 19.56 6.87
C PRO A 159 -7.18 19.75 5.80
N ASN A 160 -6.88 19.50 4.52
CA ASN A 160 -7.77 19.77 3.39
C ASN A 160 -8.76 18.64 3.08
N GLY A 161 -8.61 17.49 3.74
CA GLY A 161 -9.54 16.38 3.67
C GLY A 161 -9.39 15.40 4.83
N TYR A 162 -9.93 14.20 4.66
CA TYR A 162 -9.99 13.19 5.72
C TYR A 162 -8.78 12.24 5.77
N ASN A 163 -8.00 12.10 4.70
CA ASN A 163 -6.86 11.17 4.69
C ASN A 163 -5.74 11.65 5.62
N ARG A 164 -5.20 10.75 6.46
CA ARG A 164 -4.08 11.07 7.37
C ARG A 164 -2.72 10.92 6.71
N ASN A 165 -2.63 10.06 5.71
CA ASN A 165 -1.42 9.79 4.95
C ASN A 165 -1.81 9.51 3.49
N PRO A 166 -0.87 9.64 2.54
CA PRO A 166 -1.18 9.50 1.13
C PRO A 166 -1.15 8.03 0.68
N GLY A 167 -1.27 7.04 1.57
CA GLY A 167 -1.13 5.63 1.24
C GLY A 167 0.32 5.13 1.34
N ASN A 168 0.59 3.94 0.79
CA ASN A 168 1.89 3.27 0.93
C ASN A 168 2.76 3.40 -0.32
N ILE A 169 3.79 4.24 -0.26
CA ILE A 169 4.78 4.46 -1.33
C ILE A 169 5.93 3.43 -1.28
N LEU A 170 6.23 2.91 -0.09
CA LEU A 170 7.33 1.97 0.15
C LEU A 170 6.75 0.55 0.32
N ASP A 171 6.08 0.06 -0.71
CA ASP A 171 5.42 -1.25 -0.68
C ASP A 171 6.28 -2.38 -1.29
N LYS A 172 7.47 -2.05 -1.78
CA LYS A 172 8.45 -2.95 -2.39
C LYS A 172 9.84 -2.73 -1.79
N PRO A 173 10.72 -3.75 -1.82
CA PRO A 173 12.11 -3.59 -1.43
C PRO A 173 12.84 -2.65 -2.41
N ILE A 174 13.68 -1.75 -1.88
CA ILE A 174 14.45 -0.76 -2.65
C ILE A 174 15.92 -0.88 -2.22
N PHE A 175 16.59 -1.87 -2.79
CA PHE A 175 18.03 -2.08 -2.58
C PHE A 175 18.86 -0.96 -3.21
N LYS A 176 20.08 -0.75 -2.70
CA LYS A 176 21.00 0.30 -3.19
C LYS A 176 21.42 0.04 -4.63
N ASN A 177 21.65 -1.22 -4.97
CA ASN A 177 22.07 -1.68 -6.28
C ASN A 177 21.62 -3.14 -6.49
N ASP A 178 21.88 -3.69 -7.68
CA ASP A 178 21.51 -5.06 -8.02
C ASP A 178 22.29 -6.09 -7.18
N SER A 179 23.53 -5.81 -6.79
CA SER A 179 24.33 -6.70 -5.95
C SER A 179 23.75 -6.88 -4.54
N ASP A 180 23.28 -5.80 -3.90
CA ASP A 180 22.52 -5.87 -2.65
C ASP A 180 21.30 -6.78 -2.80
N LYS A 181 20.57 -6.64 -3.91
CA LYS A 181 19.40 -7.47 -4.18
C LYS A 181 19.78 -8.94 -4.36
N GLU A 182 20.84 -9.24 -5.10
CA GLU A 182 21.35 -10.60 -5.31
C GLU A 182 21.75 -11.26 -3.99
N VAL A 183 22.42 -10.53 -3.09
CA VAL A 183 22.74 -11.03 -1.73
C VAL A 183 21.45 -11.34 -0.97
N ALA A 184 20.44 -10.46 -1.01
CA ALA A 184 19.17 -10.70 -0.34
C ALA A 184 18.43 -11.92 -0.90
N GLU A 185 18.44 -12.12 -2.22
CA GLU A 185 17.85 -13.28 -2.88
C GLU A 185 18.57 -14.59 -2.55
N LEU A 186 19.91 -14.56 -2.52
CA LEU A 186 20.72 -15.68 -2.05
C LEU A 186 20.32 -16.07 -0.63
N LEU A 187 20.30 -15.11 0.30
CA LEU A 187 19.92 -15.35 1.69
C LEU A 187 18.48 -15.85 1.80
N LEU A 188 17.54 -15.25 1.07
CA LEU A 188 16.14 -15.69 1.02
C LEU A 188 16.04 -17.16 0.62
N ASN A 189 16.75 -17.57 -0.44
CA ASN A 189 16.75 -18.94 -0.92
C ASN A 189 17.26 -19.94 0.12
N ARG A 190 18.15 -19.53 1.03
CA ARG A 190 18.65 -20.39 2.11
C ARG A 190 17.67 -20.53 3.27
N ILE A 191 16.78 -19.56 3.49
CA ILE A 191 15.92 -19.50 4.68
C ILE A 191 14.45 -19.80 4.41
N LYS A 192 13.98 -19.64 3.16
CA LYS A 192 12.55 -19.62 2.81
C LYS A 192 11.76 -20.86 3.20
N ASP A 193 12.42 -22.02 3.29
CA ASP A 193 11.78 -23.30 3.59
C ASP A 193 11.86 -23.70 5.07
N THR A 194 12.52 -22.89 5.90
CA THR A 194 12.69 -23.15 7.34
C THR A 194 11.41 -22.86 8.14
N GLU A 195 11.25 -23.54 9.28
CA GLU A 195 10.13 -23.29 10.19
C GLU A 195 10.18 -21.86 10.77
N VAL A 196 11.38 -21.40 11.14
CA VAL A 196 11.60 -20.04 11.67
C VAL A 196 11.10 -18.99 10.69
N PHE A 197 11.37 -19.16 9.38
CA PHE A 197 10.92 -18.25 8.35
C PHE A 197 9.39 -18.12 8.29
N ARG A 198 8.65 -19.22 8.46
CA ARG A 198 7.19 -19.22 8.50
C ARG A 198 6.64 -18.42 9.69
N GLY A 199 7.38 -18.41 10.80
CA GLY A 199 7.05 -17.66 12.02
C GLY A 199 7.27 -16.13 11.94
N LEU A 200 7.89 -15.62 10.86
CA LEU A 200 8.21 -14.21 10.69
C LEU A 200 6.98 -13.39 10.23
N THR A 201 6.04 -13.16 11.13
CA THR A 201 4.74 -12.57 10.80
C THR A 201 4.69 -11.04 10.75
N ASN A 202 5.63 -10.35 11.39
CA ASN A 202 5.64 -8.89 11.49
C ASN A 202 7.04 -8.28 11.27
N LYS A 203 7.08 -6.96 11.07
CA LYS A 203 8.30 -6.21 10.75
C LYS A 203 9.40 -6.42 11.82
N ARG A 204 9.03 -6.37 13.10
CA ARG A 204 9.98 -6.53 14.22
C ARG A 204 10.61 -7.92 14.23
N LYS A 205 9.79 -8.97 14.08
CA LYS A 205 10.28 -10.36 14.01
C LYS A 205 11.24 -10.56 12.83
N ARG A 206 10.87 -10.06 11.64
CA ARG A 206 11.73 -10.13 10.44
C ARG A 206 13.06 -9.41 10.67
N LEU A 207 13.03 -8.20 11.20
CA LEU A 207 14.25 -7.40 11.42
C LEU A 207 15.19 -8.08 12.40
N ASN A 208 14.70 -8.52 13.56
CA ASN A 208 15.52 -9.22 14.55
C ASN A 208 16.14 -10.48 13.95
N PHE A 209 15.33 -11.31 13.29
CA PHE A 209 15.82 -12.51 12.62
C PHE A 209 16.90 -12.22 11.59
N ILE A 210 16.74 -11.17 10.76
CA ILE A 210 17.73 -10.80 9.75
C ILE A 210 19.04 -10.34 10.42
N LEU A 211 18.98 -9.53 11.47
CA LEU A 211 20.18 -9.08 12.18
C LEU A 211 20.92 -10.26 12.83
N ASP A 212 20.19 -11.21 13.39
CA ASP A 212 20.76 -12.45 13.94
C ASP A 212 21.34 -13.34 12.84
N LEU A 213 20.65 -13.47 11.70
CA LEU A 213 21.12 -14.22 10.53
C LEU A 213 22.43 -13.65 10.00
N LEU A 214 22.52 -12.32 9.82
CA LEU A 214 23.74 -11.66 9.37
C LEU A 214 24.89 -11.92 10.34
N ALA A 215 24.65 -11.79 11.64
CA ALA A 215 25.66 -12.07 12.67
C ALA A 215 26.13 -13.53 12.64
N ASN A 216 25.21 -14.49 12.53
CA ASN A 216 25.53 -15.92 12.48
C ASN A 216 26.26 -16.34 11.19
N LEU A 217 26.11 -15.57 10.11
CA LEU A 217 26.84 -15.77 8.86
C LEU A 217 28.14 -14.95 8.79
N GLU A 218 28.50 -14.23 9.86
CA GLU A 218 29.65 -13.34 9.93
C GLU A 218 29.62 -12.24 8.84
N LEU A 219 28.42 -11.80 8.47
CA LEU A 219 28.21 -10.73 7.49
C LEU A 219 28.08 -9.36 8.18
N PRO A 220 28.48 -8.26 7.51
CA PRO A 220 28.32 -6.91 8.03
C PRO A 220 26.86 -6.60 8.41
N ARG A 221 26.67 -5.93 9.56
CA ARG A 221 25.35 -5.46 10.03
C ARG A 221 24.92 -4.21 9.29
N ASN A 222 24.67 -4.33 7.99
CA ASN A 222 24.16 -3.26 7.16
C ASN A 222 22.65 -3.04 7.41
N ILE A 223 22.32 -1.93 8.06
CA ILE A 223 20.95 -1.60 8.48
C ILE A 223 20.06 -1.30 7.26
N GLY A 224 20.59 -0.60 6.25
CA GLY A 224 19.87 -0.29 5.02
C GLY A 224 19.46 -1.55 4.26
N PHE A 225 20.41 -2.47 4.10
CA PHE A 225 20.16 -3.80 3.56
C PHE A 225 19.10 -4.56 4.36
N ALA A 226 19.25 -4.61 5.70
CA ALA A 226 18.33 -5.34 6.57
C ALA A 226 16.88 -4.85 6.43
N PHE A 227 16.65 -3.54 6.37
CA PHE A 227 15.31 -2.99 6.16
C PHE A 227 14.69 -3.38 4.82
N ASN A 228 15.48 -3.38 3.73
CA ASN A 228 14.99 -3.80 2.43
C ASN A 228 14.77 -5.31 2.37
N PHE A 229 15.61 -6.10 3.04
CA PHE A 229 15.43 -7.55 3.14
C PHE A 229 14.16 -7.91 3.93
N VAL A 230 13.79 -7.13 4.95
CA VAL A 230 12.49 -7.27 5.65
C VAL A 230 11.31 -7.14 4.68
N GLU A 231 11.33 -6.16 3.77
CA GLU A 231 10.26 -5.98 2.78
C GLU A 231 10.26 -7.10 1.73
N LEU A 232 11.43 -7.57 1.29
CA LEU A 232 11.56 -8.72 0.39
C LEU A 232 10.94 -10.00 0.99
N ILE A 233 11.24 -10.31 2.26
CA ILE A 233 10.64 -11.46 2.96
C ILE A 233 9.11 -11.33 3.02
N LYS A 234 8.61 -10.14 3.34
CA LYS A 234 7.17 -9.86 3.42
C LYS A 234 6.50 -10.06 2.05
N GLU A 235 7.12 -9.59 0.97
CA GLU A 235 6.62 -9.75 -0.39
C GLU A 235 6.58 -11.23 -0.81
N TYR A 236 7.65 -11.98 -0.55
CA TYR A 236 7.72 -13.41 -0.81
C TYR A 236 6.61 -14.19 -0.08
N GLN A 237 6.45 -13.94 1.22
CA GLN A 237 5.40 -14.59 2.03
C GLN A 237 3.99 -14.24 1.55
N LYS A 238 3.75 -12.98 1.12
CA LYS A 238 2.46 -12.55 0.58
C LYS A 238 2.12 -13.29 -0.71
N THR A 239 3.09 -13.39 -1.62
CA THR A 239 2.93 -14.05 -2.93
C THR A 239 2.65 -15.54 -2.77
N ASN A 240 3.41 -16.23 -1.92
CA ASN A 240 3.20 -17.67 -1.69
C ASN A 240 1.87 -17.98 -0.97
N LYS A 241 1.42 -17.10 -0.07
CA LYS A 241 0.10 -17.25 0.55
C LYS A 241 -1.03 -17.16 -0.48
N GLN A 242 -0.89 -16.31 -1.49
CA GLN A 242 -1.87 -16.18 -2.58
C GLN A 242 -1.87 -17.38 -3.53
N MET A 243 -0.70 -17.99 -3.79
CA MET A 243 -0.61 -19.20 -4.62
C MET A 243 -1.23 -20.43 -3.93
N ASN A 244 -1.06 -20.58 -2.62
CA ASN A 244 -1.64 -21.69 -1.86
C ASN A 244 -3.14 -21.54 -1.57
N GLN A 245 -3.77 -20.43 -1.99
CA GLN A 245 -5.20 -20.15 -1.85
C GLN A 245 -5.96 -20.20 -3.19
N LYS A 246 -5.26 -20.48 -4.29
CA LYS A 246 -5.82 -20.77 -5.61
C LYS A 246 -5.85 -22.28 -5.83
#